data_AF-A0A443QB18-F1
#
_entry.id   AF-A0A443QB18-F1
#
_cell.length_a   1.000
_cell.length_b   1.000
_cell.length_c   1.000
_cell.angle_alpha   90.00
_cell.angle_beta   90.00
_cell.angle_gamma   90.00
#
_symmetry.space_group_name_H-M   'P 1'
#
loop_
_entity.id
_entity.type
_entity.pdbx_description
1 polymer ?
#
loop_
_entity_poly.entity_id
_entity_poly.type
_entity_poly.pdbx_seq_one_letter_code
_entity_poly.pdbx_strand_id
1 'polypeptide(L)' 'MEKLTILVVPLSGVGHSNSIFGISLALLQRGHRVVIATERSWKGKYNKYGLEEYLFDERDNSKQSIDEH' A
#
# COMPACT_ATOMS: atom_id res chain seq x y z
N MET A 1 2.83 -15.34 17.98
CA MET A 1 3.02 -13.94 17.54
C MET A 1 1.65 -13.34 17.29
N GLU A 2 1.40 -12.13 17.75
CA GLU A 2 0.10 -11.47 17.56
C GLU A 2 -0.11 -11.06 16.10
N LYS A 3 -1.35 -11.17 15.61
CA LYS A 3 -1.71 -10.80 14.24
C LYS A 3 -1.90 -9.29 14.11
N LEU A 4 -0.91 -8.62 13.54
CA LEU A 4 -0.98 -7.20 13.18
C LEU A 4 -1.68 -6.91 11.85
N THR A 5 -2.21 -5.70 11.72
CA THR A 5 -2.60 -5.07 10.45
C THR A 5 -1.57 -4.01 10.10
N ILE A 6 -0.99 -4.09 8.90
CA ILE A 6 0.18 -3.30 8.49
C ILE A 6 -0.16 -2.53 7.21
N LEU A 7 -0.01 -1.21 7.26
CA LEU A 7 -0.13 -0.32 6.10
C LEU A 7 1.25 -0.07 5.49
N VAL A 8 1.34 -0.20 4.18
CA VAL A 8 2.57 -0.04 3.41
C VAL A 8 2.32 0.99 2.31
N VAL A 9 3.07 2.09 2.32
CA VAL A 9 2.88 3.22 1.39
C VAL A 9 4.12 3.42 0.53
N PRO A 10 4.06 2.93 -0.72
CA PRO A 10 4.84 3.33 -1.86
C PRO A 10 5.43 4.72 -1.86
N LEU A 11 6.76 4.94 -1.90
CA LEU A 11 7.23 6.14 -2.61
C LEU A 11 7.33 5.81 -4.09
N SER A 12 6.80 6.69 -4.95
CA SER A 12 6.76 6.52 -6.40
C SER A 12 8.17 6.33 -6.98
N GLY A 13 8.55 5.09 -7.30
CA GLY A 13 9.86 4.75 -7.87
C GLY A 13 10.09 3.24 -7.98
N VAL A 14 10.59 2.77 -9.14
CA VAL A 14 10.74 1.34 -9.48
C VAL A 14 11.68 0.61 -8.50
N GLY A 15 12.70 1.28 -7.97
CA GLY A 15 13.64 0.70 -7.00
C GLY A 15 13.05 0.43 -5.61
N HIS A 16 12.08 1.23 -5.16
CA HIS A 16 11.45 1.08 -3.84
C HIS A 16 10.37 -0.01 -3.82
N SER A 17 9.78 -0.31 -4.98
CA SER A 17 8.64 -1.22 -5.10
C SER A 17 9.01 -2.69 -4.87
N ASN A 18 10.20 -3.14 -5.30
CA ASN A 18 10.62 -4.54 -5.17
C ASN A 18 11.00 -4.91 -3.72
N SER A 19 11.73 -4.04 -3.02
CA SER A 19 12.11 -4.26 -1.62
C SER A 19 10.88 -4.30 -0.71
N ILE A 20 9.95 -3.37 -0.92
CA ILE A 20 8.70 -3.31 -0.17
C ILE A 20 7.83 -4.54 -0.43
N PHE A 21 7.80 -5.03 -1.67
CA PHE A 21 7.06 -6.23 -2.03
C PHE A 21 7.58 -7.47 -1.28
N GLY A 22 8.90 -7.68 -1.23
CA GLY A 22 9.51 -8.81 -0.51
C GLY A 22 9.19 -8.79 0.99
N ILE A 23 9.27 -7.62 1.62
CA ILE A 23 8.91 -7.45 3.04
C ILE A 23 7.42 -7.74 3.25
N SER A 24 6.56 -7.21 2.38
CA SER A 24 5.11 -7.39 2.47
C SER A 24 4.69 -8.86 2.37
N LEU A 25 5.30 -9.61 1.44
CA LEU A 25 5.12 -11.06 1.33
C LEU A 25 5.56 -11.79 2.60
N ALA A 26 6.73 -11.44 3.13
CA ALA A 26 7.27 -12.08 4.33
C ALA A 26 6.40 -11.83 5.57
N LEU A 27 5.74 -10.67 5.67
CA LEU A 27 4.78 -10.35 6.72
C LEU A 27 3.45 -11.09 6.52
N LEU A 28 2.95 -11.16 5.28
CA LEU A 28 1.76 -11.94 4.93
C LEU A 28 1.94 -13.43 5.28
N GLN A 29 3.08 -14.02 4.92
CA GLN A 29 3.42 -15.41 5.24
C GLN A 29 3.52 -15.69 6.74
N ARG A 30 3.80 -14.66 7.55
CA ARG A 30 3.78 -14.74 9.02
C ARG A 30 2.37 -14.62 9.62
N GLY A 31 1.34 -14.48 8.80
CA GLY A 31 -0.07 -14.41 9.21
C GLY A 31 -0.60 -13.00 9.42
N HIS A 32 0.19 -11.96 9.11
CA HIS A 32 -0.26 -10.56 9.22
C HIS A 32 -1.18 -10.18 8.07
N ARG A 33 -2.07 -9.21 8.32
CA ARG A 33 -2.80 -8.52 7.24
C ARG A 33 -1.93 -7.38 6.74
N VAL A 34 -1.66 -7.34 5.44
CA VAL A 34 -0.83 -6.32 4.82
C VAL A 34 -1.65 -5.60 3.75
N VAL A 35 -1.75 -4.28 3.89
CA VAL A 35 -2.46 -3.38 2.97
C VAL A 35 -1.45 -2.49 2.28
N ILE A 36 -1.42 -2.54 0.95
CA ILE A 36 -0.54 -1.73 0.10
C ILE A 36 -1.37 -0.55 -0.42
N ALA A 37 -1.03 0.67 -0.01
CA ALA A 37 -1.53 1.87 -0.66
C ALA A 37 -0.77 2.05 -1.99
N THR A 38 -1.45 1.99 -3.12
CA THR A 38 -0.79 2.04 -4.43
C THR A 38 -1.51 2.97 -5.40
N GLU A 39 -0.76 3.55 -6.32
CA GLU A 39 -1.33 4.36 -7.39
C GLU A 39 -2.07 3.48 -8.42
N ARG A 40 -2.97 4.11 -9.17
CA ARG A 40 -3.75 3.44 -10.23
C ARG A 40 -2.88 2.72 -11.26
N SER A 41 -1.68 3.22 -11.56
CA SER A 41 -0.71 2.61 -12.50
C SER A 41 -0.18 1.24 -12.05
N TRP A 42 -0.39 0.89 -10.77
CA TRP A 42 0.05 -0.37 -10.15
C TRP A 42 -1.10 -1.29 -9.73
N LYS A 43 -2.34 -0.92 -10.05
CA LYS A 43 -3.54 -1.72 -9.76
C LYS A 43 -3.37 -3.18 -10.19
N GLY A 44 -3.62 -4.10 -9.26
CA GLY A 44 -3.62 -5.54 -9.47
C GLY A 44 -2.25 -6.20 -9.43
N LYS A 45 -1.15 -5.45 -9.28
CA LYS A 45 0.21 -6.00 -9.29
C LYS A 45 0.56 -6.75 -7.99
N TYR A 46 0.02 -6.33 -6.86
CA TYR A 46 0.19 -6.94 -5.54
C TYR A 46 -0.95 -7.91 -5.21
N ASN A 47 -2.17 -7.62 -5.67
CA ASN A 47 -3.37 -8.42 -5.38
C ASN A 47 -3.22 -9.89 -5.81
N LYS A 48 -2.57 -10.14 -6.96
CA LYS A 48 -2.26 -11.49 -7.45
C LYS A 48 -1.37 -12.33 -6.51
N TYR A 49 -0.74 -11.71 -5.53
CA TYR A 49 0.11 -12.36 -4.53
C TYR A 49 -0.56 -12.46 -3.14
N GLY A 50 -1.86 -12.14 -3.05
CA GLY A 50 -2.62 -12.18 -1.80
C GLY A 50 -2.43 -10.96 -0.90
N LEU A 51 -1.72 -9.93 -1.37
CA LEU A 51 -1.60 -8.64 -0.68
C LEU A 51 -2.84 -7.78 -0.98
N GLU A 52 -3.41 -7.19 0.05
CA GLU A 52 -4.55 -6.28 -0.11
C GLU A 52 -4.07 -4.96 -0.73
N GLU A 53 -4.79 -4.46 -1.73
CA GLU A 53 -4.47 -3.19 -2.39
C GLU A 53 -5.53 -2.15 -2.10
N TYR A 54 -5.09 -0.95 -1.75
CA TYR A 54 -5.94 0.24 -1.70
C TYR A 54 -5.41 1.27 -2.69
N LEU A 55 -6.24 1.63 -3.67
CA LEU A 55 -5.85 2.64 -4.65
C LEU A 55 -5.96 4.03 -4.01
N PHE A 56 -4.88 4.80 -4.05
CA PHE A 56 -4.92 6.24 -3.76
C PHE A 56 -4.52 7.03 -5.00
N ASP A 57 -5.11 8.21 -5.15
CA ASP A 57 -4.79 9.14 -6.23
C ASP A 57 -4.21 10.40 -5.60
N GLU A 58 -2.91 10.64 -5.77
CA GLU A 58 -2.26 11.87 -5.27
C GLU A 58 -2.85 13.14 -5.91
N ARG A 59 -3.57 13.02 -7.03
CA ARG A 59 -4.20 14.15 -7.70
C ARG A 59 -5.61 14.43 -7.22
N ASP A 60 -6.16 13.61 -6.32
CA ASP A 60 -7.44 13.88 -5.69
C ASP A 60 -7.26 14.80 -4.46
N ASN A 61 -6.95 16.08 -4.73
CA ASN A 61 -6.90 17.14 -3.73
C ASN A 61 -8.30 17.60 -3.27
N SER A 62 -9.39 16.93 -3.67
CA SER A 62 -10.77 17.37 -3.40
C SER A 62 -11.18 17.32 -1.92
N LYS A 63 -10.31 16.85 -1.02
CA LYS A 63 -10.54 16.78 0.43
C LYS A 63 -9.58 17.62 1.26
N GLN A 64 -8.78 18.49 0.64
CA GLN A 64 -7.89 19.41 1.36
C GLN A 64 -8.49 20.83 1.47
N SER A 65 -9.82 20.95 1.64
CA SER A 65 -10.40 22.16 2.22
C SER A 65 -10.36 22.02 3.73
N ILE A 66 -9.22 22.37 4.32
CA ILE A 66 -9.19 22.78 5.73
C ILE A 66 -9.90 24.13 5.73
N ASP A 67 -11.11 24.17 6.26
CA ASP A 67 -11.81 25.41 6.56
C ASP A 67 -10.93 26.20 7.55
N GLU A 68 -10.16 27.17 7.04
CA GLU A 68 -9.54 28.21 7.84
C GLU A 68 -10.67 29.14 8.33
N HIS A 69 -10.93 29.11 9.64
CA HIS A 69 -11.65 30.15 10.38
C HIS A 69 -10.64 31.02 11.15
#